data_AF-A0A849R9G3-F1
#
_entry.id   AF-A0A849R9G3-F1
#
_cell.length_a   1.000
_cell.length_b   1.000
_cell.length_c   1.000
_cell.angle_alpha   90.00
_cell.angle_beta   90.00
_cell.angle_gamma   90.00
#
_symmetry.space_group_name_H-M   'P 1'
#
loop_
_entity.id
_entity.type
_entity.pdbx_description
1 polymer ?
#
loop_
_entity_poly.entity_id
_entity_poly.type
_entity_poly.pdbx_seq_one_letter_code
_entity_poly.pdbx_strand_id
1 'polypeptide(L)' 'KASAVERAVKLSAEKYCSASIMLSKAVEITHDFEVIEV' A
#
# COMPACT_ATOMS: atom_id res chain seq x y z
N LYS A 1 5.08 10.94 -11.56
CA LYS A 1 5.89 9.85 -10.95
C LYS A 1 5.33 9.48 -9.57
N ALA A 2 5.21 10.43 -8.64
CA ALA A 2 4.57 10.20 -7.33
C ALA A 2 3.14 9.60 -7.42
N SER A 3 2.28 10.11 -8.31
CA SER A 3 0.91 9.58 -8.50
C SER A 3 0.85 8.11 -8.96
N ALA A 4 1.87 7.62 -9.67
CA ALA A 4 1.95 6.23 -10.06
C ALA A 4 2.36 5.34 -8.87
N VAL A 5 3.28 5.84 -8.03
CA VAL A 5 3.71 5.16 -6.80
C VAL A 5 2.56 5.11 -5.80
N GLU A 6 1.88 6.23 -5.55
CA GLU A 6 0.70 6.29 -4.68
C GLU A 6 -0.37 5.28 -5.09
N ARG A 7 -0.71 5.26 -6.38
CA ARG A 7 -1.68 4.30 -6.92
C ARG A 7 -1.21 2.86 -6.77
N ALA A 8 0.07 2.58 -6.98
CA ALA A 8 0.64 1.24 -6.83
C ALA A 8 0.58 0.77 -5.37
N VAL A 9 0.95 1.63 -4.42
CA VAL A 9 0.87 1.36 -2.97
C VAL A 9 -0.57 1.08 -2.56
N LYS A 10 -1.52 1.92 -2.98
CA LYS A 10 -2.95 1.73 -2.70
C LYS A 10 -3.49 0.40 -3.24
N LEU A 11 -3.20 0.10 -4.50
CA LEU A 11 -3.65 -1.15 -5.11
C LEU A 11 -3.04 -2.38 -4.44
N SER A 12 -1.76 -2.33 -4.06
CA SER A 12 -1.11 -3.41 -3.33
C SER A 12 -1.80 -3.66 -1.99
N ALA A 13 -1.98 -2.62 -1.19
CA ALA A 13 -2.58 -2.69 0.15
C ALA A 13 -4.03 -3.19 0.13
N GLU A 14 -4.84 -2.68 -0.79
CA GLU A 14 -6.30 -2.93 -0.79
C GLU A 14 -6.72 -4.15 -1.62
N LYS A 15 -5.92 -4.55 -2.62
CA LYS A 15 -6.39 -5.49 -3.65
C LYS A 15 -5.44 -6.64 -3.97
N TYR A 16 -4.13 -6.44 -3.90
CA TYR A 16 -3.19 -7.43 -4.46
C TYR A 16 -2.31 -8.13 -3.41
N CYS A 17 -2.05 -7.52 -2.25
CA CYS A 17 -1.27 -8.14 -1.18
C CYS A 17 -2.16 -9.04 -0.32
N SER A 18 -2.06 -10.36 -0.51
CA SER A 18 -2.84 -11.36 0.25
C SER A 18 -2.61 -11.25 1.76
N ALA A 19 -1.38 -10.94 2.20
CA ALA A 19 -1.06 -10.74 3.61
C ALA A 19 -1.78 -9.52 4.20
N SER A 20 -1.75 -8.37 3.51
CA SER A 20 -2.47 -7.16 3.93
C SER A 20 -3.97 -7.42 4.05
N ILE A 21 -4.56 -8.18 3.11
CA ILE A 21 -5.99 -8.53 3.12
C ILE A 21 -6.35 -9.49 4.27
N MET A 22 -5.46 -10.41 4.64
CA MET A 22 -5.69 -11.32 5.76
C MET A 22 -5.59 -10.60 7.11
N LEU A 23 -4.57 -9.75 7.27
CA LEU A 23 -4.28 -9.06 8.53
C LEU A 23 -5.23 -7.89 8.80
N SER A 24 -5.75 -7.23 7.76
CA SER A 24 -6.71 -6.12 7.92
C SER A 24 -8.04 -6.53 8.58
N LYS A 25 -8.33 -7.83 8.63
CA LYS A 25 -9.49 -8.38 9.35
C LYS A 25 -9.28 -8.46 10.86
N ALA A 26 -8.04 -8.37 11.32
CA ALA A 26 -7.66 -8.53 12.72
C ALA A 26 -7.10 -7.23 13.33
N VAL A 27 -6.47 -6.38 12.53
CA VAL A 27 -5.84 -5.13 12.99
C VAL A 27 -6.07 -4.00 11.99
N GLU A 28 -5.99 -2.76 12.47
CA GLU A 28 -5.93 -1.59 11.61
C GLU A 28 -4.54 -1.49 10.96
N ILE A 29 -4.50 -1.29 9.63
CA ILE A 29 -3.26 -1.22 8.86
C ILE A 29 -3.19 0.12 8.15
N THR A 30 -2.20 0.94 8.50
CA THR A 30 -1.90 2.23 7.87
C THR A 30 -0.76 2.09 6.86
N HIS A 31 -0.83 2.82 5.75
CA HIS A 31 0.18 2.78 4.69
C HIS A 31 0.62 4.20 4.37
N ASP A 32 1.93 4.40 4.18
CA ASP A 32 2.54 5.66 3.76
C ASP A 32 3.69 5.37 2.78
N PHE A 33 4.08 6.37 1.99
CA PHE A 33 5.18 6.25 1.05
C PHE A 33 5.91 7.57 0.82
N GLU A 34 7.20 7.46 0.52
CA GLU A 34 8.03 8.57 0.04
C GLU A 34 8.69 8.20 -1.29
N VAL A 35 8.99 9.21 -2.11
CA VAL A 35 9.70 9.03 -3.38
C VAL A 35 11.05 9.71 -3.26
N ILE A 36 12.12 8.92 -3.24
CA ILE A 36 13.51 9.42 -3.19
C ILE A 36 14.02 9.57 -4.62
N GLU A 37 14.49 10.77 -4.98
CA GLU A 37 15.20 11.00 -6.24
C GLU A 37 16.69 10.65 -6.07
N VAL A 38 17.24 9.96 -7.08
CA VAL A 38 18.63 9.51 -7.15
C VAL A 38 19.32 10.22 -8.31
#